data_AF-A0A7S0P019-F1
#
_entry.id   AF-A0A7S0P019-F1
#
_cell.length_a   1.000
_cell.length_b   1.000
_cell.length_c   1.000
_cell.angle_alpha   90.00
_cell.angle_beta   90.00
_cell.angle_gamma   90.00
#
_symmetry.space_group_name_H-M   'P 1'
#
loop_
_entity.id
_entity.type
_entity.pdbx_description
1 polymer ?
#
loop_
_entity_poly.entity_id
_entity_poly.type
_entity_poly.pdbx_seq_one_letter_code
_entity_poly.pdbx_strand_id
1 'polypeptide(L)'
;FKEAERLYVMVHEPDLAINMYKKSRRYEDMIRLVTSFRKDLLTETHLHLAQQLETEGAFKQAEKHYVEANDWGSAVNMYRANDAWDDAIRVAKLHGGVNASKKVAYAWATSLGGEAGAKLLTKFGLIDEAIEYAMEIGAFEHAFSLALASRKEKLPEVHLKYAMYLEDEGRFEQAEKEFIKADKPKEAIDMYTHQQDW
;
A
#
# COMPACT_ATOMS: atom_id res chain seq x y z
N PHE A 1 -19.06 3.64 -38.50
CA PHE A 1 -18.48 2.75 -37.47
C PHE A 1 -19.03 1.33 -37.54
N LYS A 2 -20.34 1.08 -37.35
CA LYS A 2 -20.91 -0.28 -37.37
C LYS A 2 -20.79 -1.02 -38.71
N GLU A 3 -20.91 -0.32 -39.84
CA GLU A 3 -20.72 -0.93 -41.18
C GLU A 3 -19.25 -1.29 -41.45
N ALA A 4 -18.33 -0.40 -41.06
CA ALA A 4 -16.88 -0.66 -41.12
C ALA A 4 -16.46 -1.82 -40.21
N GLU A 5 -17.01 -1.90 -38.99
CA GLU A 5 -16.82 -3.04 -38.09
C GLU A 5 -17.27 -4.36 -38.74
N ARG A 6 -18.47 -4.39 -39.35
CA ARG A 6 -18.98 -5.58 -40.05
C ARG A 6 -18.06 -6.00 -41.20
N LEU A 7 -17.56 -5.04 -41.99
CA LEU A 7 -16.62 -5.31 -43.08
C LEU A 7 -15.31 -5.91 -42.56
N TYR A 8 -14.69 -5.31 -41.53
CA TYR A 8 -13.45 -5.84 -40.95
C TYR A 8 -13.63 -7.23 -40.33
N VAL A 9 -14.75 -7.47 -39.64
CA VAL A 9 -15.06 -8.80 -39.09
C VAL A 9 -15.30 -9.83 -40.20
N MET A 10 -15.98 -9.46 -41.30
CA MET A 10 -16.19 -10.34 -42.46
C MET A 10 -14.90 -10.70 -43.19
N VAL A 11 -13.90 -9.79 -43.17
CA VAL A 11 -12.59 -9.98 -43.80
C VAL A 11 -11.60 -10.72 -42.86
N HIS A 12 -12.06 -11.18 -41.68
CA HIS A 12 -11.24 -11.81 -40.64
C HIS A 12 -10.10 -10.91 -40.09
N GLU A 13 -10.28 -9.59 -40.13
CA GLU A 13 -9.34 -8.60 -39.59
C GLU A 13 -9.95 -7.80 -38.42
N PRO A 14 -10.32 -8.45 -37.29
CA PRO A 14 -10.92 -7.76 -36.14
C PRO A 14 -9.98 -6.72 -35.51
N ASP A 15 -8.66 -6.88 -35.68
CA ASP A 15 -7.64 -5.99 -35.12
C ASP A 15 -7.71 -4.57 -35.73
N LEU A 16 -8.11 -4.44 -37.01
CA LEU A 16 -8.34 -3.14 -37.65
C LEU A 16 -9.58 -2.44 -37.07
N ALA A 17 -10.64 -3.19 -36.78
CA ALA A 17 -11.83 -2.66 -36.11
C ALA A 17 -11.52 -2.21 -34.68
N ILE A 18 -10.73 -2.99 -33.94
CA ILE A 18 -10.26 -2.64 -32.59
C ILE A 18 -9.44 -1.34 -32.63
N ASN A 19 -8.50 -1.20 -33.57
CA ASN A 19 -7.69 0.01 -33.71
C ASN A 19 -8.53 1.23 -34.12
N MET A 20 -9.52 1.04 -35.01
CA MET A 20 -10.47 2.11 -35.36
C MET A 20 -11.25 2.62 -34.13
N TYR A 21 -11.74 1.72 -33.29
CA TYR A 21 -12.45 2.11 -32.07
C TYR A 21 -11.53 2.72 -31.01
N LYS A 22 -10.29 2.24 -30.89
CA LYS A 22 -9.24 2.86 -30.06
C LYS A 22 -8.98 4.31 -30.46
N LYS A 23 -8.74 4.58 -31.75
CA LYS A 23 -8.50 5.94 -32.28
C LYS A 23 -9.70 6.88 -32.08
N SER A 24 -10.90 6.31 -32.08
CA SER A 24 -12.15 7.07 -31.91
C SER A 24 -12.56 7.23 -30.44
N ARG A 25 -11.74 6.79 -29.47
CA ARG A 25 -12.02 6.78 -28.03
C ARG A 25 -13.32 6.04 -27.65
N ARG A 26 -13.77 5.10 -28.49
CA ARG A 26 -14.97 4.27 -28.24
C ARG A 26 -14.56 2.97 -27.56
N TYR A 27 -14.17 3.11 -26.29
CA TYR A 27 -13.55 2.01 -25.55
C TYR A 27 -14.50 0.84 -25.27
N GLU A 28 -15.80 1.08 -25.08
CA GLU A 28 -16.78 0.01 -24.87
C GLU A 28 -16.91 -0.93 -26.08
N ASP A 29 -16.98 -0.37 -27.29
CA ASP A 29 -17.03 -1.17 -28.53
C ASP A 29 -15.71 -1.88 -28.78
N MET A 30 -14.58 -1.24 -28.44
CA MET A 30 -13.26 -1.85 -28.49
C MET A 30 -13.17 -3.08 -27.56
N ILE A 31 -13.56 -2.94 -26.30
CA ILE A 31 -13.56 -4.03 -25.32
C ILE A 31 -14.52 -5.15 -25.74
N ARG A 32 -15.68 -4.83 -26.33
CA ARG A 32 -16.60 -5.83 -26.88
C ARG A 32 -15.92 -6.70 -27.96
N LEU A 33 -15.19 -6.06 -28.89
CA LEU A 33 -14.47 -6.78 -29.94
C LEU A 33 -13.31 -7.61 -29.39
N VAL A 34 -12.51 -7.05 -28.48
CA VAL A 34 -11.40 -7.77 -27.84
C VAL A 34 -11.93 -8.98 -27.06
N THR A 35 -13.02 -8.84 -26.32
CA THR A 35 -13.66 -9.96 -25.60
C THR A 35 -14.16 -11.07 -26.54
N SER A 36 -14.60 -10.71 -27.74
CA SER A 36 -15.17 -11.66 -28.70
C SER A 36 -14.09 -12.39 -29.51
N PHE A 37 -13.04 -11.67 -29.93
CA PHE A 37 -12.07 -12.14 -30.91
C PHE A 37 -10.65 -12.35 -30.35
N ARG A 38 -10.29 -11.70 -29.24
CA ARG A 38 -8.93 -11.62 -28.68
C ARG A 38 -8.94 -11.65 -27.14
N LYS A 39 -9.52 -12.71 -26.56
CA LYS A 39 -9.65 -12.85 -25.09
C LYS A 39 -8.31 -12.83 -24.36
N ASP A 40 -7.28 -13.33 -25.03
CA ASP A 40 -5.88 -13.32 -24.59
C ASP A 40 -5.33 -11.91 -24.36
N LEU A 41 -5.78 -10.92 -25.13
CA LEU A 41 -5.34 -9.53 -25.03
C LEU A 41 -6.25 -8.66 -24.14
N LEU A 42 -7.33 -9.23 -23.59
CA LEU A 42 -8.35 -8.46 -22.88
C LEU A 42 -7.79 -7.78 -21.62
N THR A 43 -7.03 -8.52 -20.81
CA THR A 43 -6.39 -7.99 -19.60
C THR A 43 -5.41 -6.87 -19.92
N GLU A 44 -4.56 -7.07 -20.93
CA GLU A 44 -3.59 -6.05 -21.35
C GLU A 44 -4.30 -4.80 -21.88
N THR A 45 -5.37 -4.98 -22.64
CA THR A 45 -6.18 -3.88 -23.17
C THR A 45 -6.81 -3.05 -22.05
N HIS A 46 -7.35 -3.71 -21.02
CA HIS A 46 -7.87 -3.03 -19.83
C HIS A 46 -6.78 -2.24 -19.11
N LEU A 47 -5.58 -2.80 -18.95
CA LEU A 47 -4.47 -2.13 -18.28
C LEU A 47 -4.00 -0.87 -19.04
N HIS A 48 -3.77 -0.99 -20.36
CA HIS A 48 -3.40 0.16 -21.20
C HIS A 48 -4.46 1.26 -21.17
N LEU A 49 -5.74 0.87 -21.21
CA LEU A 49 -6.84 1.81 -21.15
C LEU A 49 -6.94 2.50 -19.78
N ALA A 50 -6.74 1.75 -18.70
CA ALA A 50 -6.73 2.29 -17.35
C ALA A 50 -5.61 3.33 -17.16
N GLN A 51 -4.40 3.03 -17.63
CA GLN A 51 -3.26 3.96 -17.60
C GLN A 51 -3.54 5.22 -18.43
N GLN A 52 -4.14 5.09 -19.61
CA GLN A 52 -4.50 6.25 -20.42
C GLN A 52 -5.54 7.12 -19.69
N LEU A 53 -6.59 6.51 -19.13
CA LEU A 53 -7.63 7.24 -18.39
C LEU A 53 -7.09 7.89 -17.11
N GLU A 54 -6.11 7.27 -16.45
CA GLU A 54 -5.38 7.84 -15.33
C GLU A 54 -4.64 9.12 -15.75
N THR A 55 -3.92 9.11 -16.88
CA THR A 55 -3.26 10.33 -17.40
C THR A 55 -4.24 11.42 -17.80
N GLU A 56 -5.47 11.06 -18.18
CA GLU A 56 -6.55 11.98 -18.49
C GLU A 56 -7.32 12.47 -17.23
N GLY A 57 -6.98 11.96 -16.04
CA GLY A 57 -7.63 12.30 -14.76
C GLY A 57 -9.00 11.63 -14.55
N ALA A 58 -9.39 10.69 -15.41
CA ALA A 58 -10.65 9.96 -15.33
C ALA A 58 -10.59 8.77 -14.35
N PHE A 59 -10.24 9.04 -13.09
CA PHE A 59 -9.90 8.02 -12.09
C PHE A 59 -10.97 6.94 -11.87
N LYS A 60 -12.26 7.30 -11.88
CA LYS A 60 -13.35 6.32 -11.70
C LYS A 60 -13.44 5.33 -12.87
N GLN A 61 -13.15 5.79 -14.09
CA GLN A 61 -13.14 4.91 -15.27
C GLN A 61 -11.85 4.06 -15.30
N ALA A 62 -10.72 4.65 -14.91
CA ALA A 62 -9.46 3.93 -14.75
C ALA A 62 -9.58 2.81 -13.70
N GLU A 63 -10.18 3.07 -12.53
CA GLU A 63 -10.45 2.07 -11.49
C GLU A 63 -11.23 0.88 -12.05
N LYS A 64 -12.31 1.13 -12.80
CA LYS A 64 -13.12 0.07 -13.40
C LYS A 64 -12.26 -0.87 -14.26
N HIS A 65 -11.41 -0.30 -15.12
CA HIS A 65 -10.57 -1.11 -16.00
C HIS A 65 -9.40 -1.79 -15.26
N TYR A 66 -8.80 -1.15 -14.27
CA TYR A 66 -7.82 -1.80 -13.40
C TYR A 66 -8.41 -3.03 -12.67
N VAL A 67 -9.64 -2.90 -12.17
CA VAL A 67 -10.35 -4.02 -11.52
C VAL A 67 -10.73 -5.11 -12.52
N GLU A 68 -11.20 -4.76 -13.72
CA GLU A 68 -11.49 -5.72 -14.80
C GLU A 68 -10.22 -6.47 -15.26
N ALA A 69 -9.05 -5.83 -15.19
CA ALA A 69 -7.75 -6.47 -15.41
C ALA A 69 -7.25 -7.31 -14.21
N ASN A 70 -8.03 -7.39 -13.12
CA ASN A 70 -7.64 -8.01 -11.85
C ASN A 70 -6.38 -7.37 -11.20
N ASP A 71 -6.08 -6.12 -11.53
CA ASP A 71 -4.98 -5.33 -10.98
C ASP A 71 -5.52 -4.14 -10.16
N TRP A 72 -6.25 -4.47 -9.10
CA TRP A 72 -6.73 -3.49 -8.13
C TRP A 72 -5.58 -2.78 -7.39
N GLY A 73 -4.37 -3.35 -7.39
CA GLY A 73 -3.18 -2.74 -6.79
C GLY A 73 -2.77 -1.46 -7.51
N SER A 74 -2.81 -1.46 -8.84
CA SER A 74 -2.59 -0.25 -9.64
C SER A 74 -3.67 0.82 -9.41
N ALA A 75 -4.94 0.43 -9.26
CA ALA A 75 -6.00 1.38 -8.89
C ALA A 75 -5.76 2.03 -7.51
N VAL A 76 -5.30 1.25 -6.52
CA VAL A 76 -4.94 1.76 -5.20
C VAL A 76 -3.76 2.74 -5.31
N ASN A 77 -2.73 2.41 -6.07
CA ASN A 77 -1.56 3.26 -6.24
C ASN A 77 -1.89 4.56 -6.98
N MET A 78 -2.75 4.51 -8.00
CA MET A 78 -3.29 5.69 -8.68
C MET A 78 -3.98 6.62 -7.68
N TYR A 79 -4.87 6.11 -6.82
CA TYR A 79 -5.55 6.94 -5.83
C TYR A 79 -4.59 7.51 -4.77
N ARG A 80 -3.61 6.73 -4.32
CA ARG A 80 -2.57 7.19 -3.39
C ARG A 80 -1.73 8.32 -3.98
N ALA A 81 -1.35 8.22 -5.25
CA ALA A 81 -0.56 9.24 -5.95
C ALA A 81 -1.31 10.57 -6.13
N ASN A 82 -2.64 10.56 -6.02
CA ASN A 82 -3.51 11.72 -6.15
C ASN A 82 -4.13 12.16 -4.81
N ASP A 83 -3.54 11.74 -3.67
CA ASP A 83 -4.01 12.04 -2.30
C ASP A 83 -5.47 11.61 -2.00
N ALA A 84 -6.04 10.73 -2.82
CA ALA A 84 -7.40 10.21 -2.69
C ALA A 84 -7.45 8.95 -1.82
N TRP A 85 -7.00 9.08 -0.56
CA TRP A 85 -6.77 7.95 0.34
C TRP A 85 -8.04 7.18 0.73
N ASP A 86 -9.19 7.85 0.89
CA ASP A 86 -10.47 7.19 1.17
C ASP A 86 -10.87 6.22 0.05
N ASP A 87 -10.68 6.64 -1.21
CA ASP A 87 -10.94 5.80 -2.38
C ASP A 87 -9.93 4.65 -2.48
N ALA A 88 -8.65 4.91 -2.19
CA ALA A 88 -7.62 3.86 -2.13
C ALA A 88 -7.98 2.77 -1.10
N ILE A 89 -8.41 3.15 0.10
CA ILE A 89 -8.83 2.21 1.14
C ILE A 89 -10.08 1.44 0.71
N ARG A 90 -11.07 2.11 0.10
CA ARG A 90 -12.29 1.47 -0.39
C ARG A 90 -11.96 0.38 -1.41
N VAL A 91 -11.14 0.69 -2.42
CA VAL A 91 -10.75 -0.27 -3.46
C VAL A 91 -9.97 -1.44 -2.86
N ALA A 92 -8.99 -1.15 -1.99
CA ALA A 92 -8.22 -2.17 -1.32
C ALA A 92 -9.09 -3.10 -0.46
N LYS A 93 -10.09 -2.56 0.25
CA LYS A 93 -11.02 -3.36 1.06
C LYS A 93 -11.92 -4.23 0.19
N LEU A 94 -12.42 -3.67 -0.92
CA LEU A 94 -13.38 -4.34 -1.80
C LEU A 94 -12.74 -5.50 -2.58
N HIS A 95 -11.52 -5.32 -3.08
CA HIS A 95 -10.86 -6.29 -3.97
C HIS A 95 -9.69 -7.04 -3.32
N GLY A 96 -8.98 -6.42 -2.39
CA GLY A 96 -7.86 -7.03 -1.66
C GLY A 96 -8.20 -7.48 -0.22
N GLY A 97 -9.43 -7.23 0.24
CA GLY A 97 -9.90 -7.57 1.57
C GLY A 97 -9.35 -6.69 2.69
N VAL A 98 -9.64 -7.08 3.94
CA VAL A 98 -9.33 -6.29 5.14
C VAL A 98 -7.82 -6.06 5.26
N ASN A 99 -6.98 -7.07 5.02
CA ASN A 99 -5.54 -6.95 5.13
C ASN A 99 -4.94 -5.94 4.13
N ALA A 100 -5.44 -5.89 2.90
CA ALA A 100 -5.02 -4.88 1.93
C ALA A 100 -5.42 -3.47 2.39
N SER A 101 -6.65 -3.31 2.89
CA SER A 101 -7.10 -2.02 3.42
C SER A 101 -6.28 -1.53 4.62
N LYS A 102 -5.86 -2.43 5.52
CA LYS A 102 -4.95 -2.12 6.63
C LYS A 102 -3.62 -1.57 6.09
N LYS A 103 -3.00 -2.23 5.11
CA LYS A 103 -1.75 -1.78 4.48
C LYS A 103 -1.87 -0.38 3.86
N VAL A 104 -3.00 -0.05 3.24
CA VAL A 104 -3.23 1.29 2.68
C VAL A 104 -3.43 2.33 3.79
N ALA A 105 -4.18 2.00 4.86
CA ALA A 105 -4.33 2.87 6.02
C ALA A 105 -2.98 3.16 6.70
N TYR A 106 -2.10 2.16 6.77
CA TYR A 106 -0.71 2.34 7.19
C TYR A 106 0.06 3.33 6.33
N ALA A 107 0.05 3.12 5.02
CA ALA A 107 0.73 4.02 4.09
C ALA A 107 0.21 5.46 4.20
N TRP A 108 -1.09 5.65 4.46
CA TRP A 108 -1.69 6.97 4.70
C TRP A 108 -1.20 7.58 6.01
N ALA A 109 -1.16 6.80 7.08
CA ALA A 109 -0.67 7.27 8.37
C ALA A 109 0.81 7.66 8.31
N THR A 110 1.63 6.89 7.58
CA THR A 110 3.05 7.21 7.35
C THR A 110 3.21 8.48 6.51
N SER A 111 2.36 8.70 5.50
CA SER A 111 2.44 9.94 4.69
C SER A 111 2.04 11.19 5.47
N LEU A 112 1.08 11.08 6.39
CA LEU A 112 0.69 12.16 7.29
C LEU A 112 1.75 12.42 8.38
N GLY A 113 2.31 11.36 8.94
CA GLY A 113 3.29 11.43 10.02
C GLY A 113 2.73 11.94 11.36
N GLY A 114 3.56 11.82 12.40
CA GLY A 114 3.32 12.38 13.73
C GLY A 114 1.97 12.04 14.33
N GLU A 115 1.35 13.04 15.00
CA GLU A 115 0.09 12.88 15.71
C GLU A 115 -1.10 12.65 14.75
N ALA A 116 -1.06 13.19 13.54
CA ALA A 116 -2.13 13.01 12.55
C ALA A 116 -2.20 11.54 12.07
N GLY A 117 -1.04 10.94 11.76
CA GLY A 117 -0.94 9.52 11.44
C GLY A 117 -1.39 8.62 12.60
N ALA A 118 -0.96 8.94 13.83
CA ALA A 118 -1.38 8.20 15.03
C ALA A 118 -2.90 8.22 15.26
N LYS A 119 -3.53 9.40 15.12
CA LYS A 119 -4.99 9.55 15.21
C LYS A 119 -5.72 8.75 14.15
N LEU A 120 -5.20 8.74 12.91
CA LEU A 120 -5.78 7.96 11.81
C LEU A 120 -5.73 6.45 12.13
N LEU A 121 -4.57 5.93 12.53
CA LEU A 121 -4.40 4.52 12.90
C LEU A 121 -5.28 4.13 14.07
N THR A 122 -5.40 5.00 15.06
CA THR A 122 -6.30 4.81 16.21
C THR A 122 -7.76 4.72 15.77
N LYS A 123 -8.20 5.58 14.84
CA LYS A 123 -9.57 5.54 14.28
C LYS A 123 -9.86 4.22 13.55
N PHE A 124 -8.86 3.65 12.88
CA PHE A 124 -8.97 2.35 12.21
C PHE A 124 -8.75 1.15 13.15
N GLY A 125 -8.43 1.38 14.43
CA GLY A 125 -8.12 0.32 15.39
C GLY A 125 -6.83 -0.44 15.06
N LEU A 126 -5.87 0.22 14.39
CA LEU A 126 -4.62 -0.36 13.91
C LEU A 126 -3.39 0.12 14.69
N ILE A 127 -3.58 0.94 15.73
CA ILE A 127 -2.47 1.60 16.42
C ILE A 127 -1.50 0.60 17.08
N ASP A 128 -2.01 -0.52 17.58
CA ASP A 128 -1.21 -1.50 18.29
C ASP A 128 -0.33 -2.28 17.32
N GLU A 129 -0.87 -2.72 16.18
CA GLU A 129 -0.09 -3.36 15.11
C GLU A 129 0.87 -2.36 14.44
N ALA A 130 0.58 -1.05 14.50
CA ALA A 130 1.41 -0.01 13.92
C ALA A 130 2.74 0.14 14.63
N ILE A 131 2.63 0.16 15.96
CA ILE A 131 3.78 0.27 16.85
C ILE A 131 4.64 -0.99 16.69
N GLU A 132 4.01 -2.18 16.65
CA GLU A 132 4.71 -3.46 16.44
C GLU A 132 5.46 -3.47 15.10
N TYR A 133 4.78 -3.13 13.99
CA TYR A 133 5.43 -3.08 12.68
C TYR A 133 6.60 -2.07 12.63
N ALA A 134 6.44 -0.90 13.24
CA ALA A 134 7.50 0.11 13.32
C ALA A 134 8.72 -0.39 14.11
N MET A 135 8.50 -1.18 15.19
CA MET A 135 9.58 -1.83 15.93
C MET A 135 10.28 -2.91 15.09
N GLU A 136 9.54 -3.73 14.36
CA GLU A 136 10.09 -4.82 13.54
C GLU A 136 11.01 -4.33 12.41
N ILE A 137 10.66 -3.20 11.77
CA ILE A 137 11.48 -2.62 10.69
C ILE A 137 12.60 -1.69 11.21
N GLY A 138 12.72 -1.52 12.54
CA GLY A 138 13.72 -0.64 13.16
C GLY A 138 13.40 0.86 13.08
N ALA A 139 12.17 1.25 12.73
CA ALA A 139 11.73 2.64 12.70
C ALA A 139 11.34 3.15 14.10
N PHE A 140 12.27 3.07 15.06
CA PHE A 140 12.00 3.32 16.49
C PHE A 140 11.50 4.74 16.79
N GLU A 141 12.01 5.76 16.11
CA GLU A 141 11.49 7.15 16.23
C GLU A 141 9.99 7.21 15.91
N HIS A 142 9.55 6.49 14.87
CA HIS A 142 8.14 6.41 14.51
C HIS A 142 7.35 5.62 15.57
N ALA A 143 7.88 4.49 16.03
CA ALA A 143 7.27 3.69 17.08
C ALA A 143 7.06 4.49 18.37
N PHE A 144 8.06 5.27 18.81
CA PHE A 144 7.95 6.17 19.96
C PHE A 144 6.91 7.26 19.73
N SER A 145 6.89 7.88 18.55
CA SER A 145 5.91 8.91 18.24
C SER A 145 4.47 8.40 18.31
N LEU A 146 4.21 7.19 17.80
CA LEU A 146 2.90 6.54 17.83
C LEU A 146 2.50 6.14 19.26
N ALA A 147 3.42 5.52 20.00
CA ALA A 147 3.19 5.12 21.39
C ALA A 147 2.92 6.34 22.30
N LEU A 148 3.72 7.41 22.19
CA LEU A 148 3.52 8.64 22.96
C LEU A 148 2.17 9.31 22.67
N ALA A 149 1.75 9.30 21.40
CA ALA A 149 0.54 9.98 20.95
C ALA A 149 -0.75 9.22 21.30
N SER A 150 -0.72 7.90 21.44
CA SER A 150 -1.97 7.09 21.53
C SER A 150 -1.93 5.91 22.50
N ARG A 151 -0.76 5.35 22.81
CA ARG A 151 -0.59 4.11 23.61
C ARG A 151 0.66 4.18 24.50
N LYS A 152 0.62 5.00 25.55
CA LYS A 152 1.77 5.20 26.45
C LYS A 152 2.15 3.91 27.20
N GLU A 153 1.18 3.03 27.41
CA GLU A 153 1.37 1.71 27.99
C GLU A 153 2.32 0.81 27.19
N LYS A 154 2.47 1.03 25.87
CA LYS A 154 3.42 0.30 25.02
C LYS A 154 4.84 0.86 25.04
N LEU A 155 5.09 2.02 25.66
CA LEU A 155 6.42 2.64 25.66
C LEU A 155 7.53 1.75 26.25
N PRO A 156 7.33 1.02 27.36
CA PRO A 156 8.38 0.13 27.87
C PRO A 156 8.77 -0.96 26.86
N GLU A 157 7.82 -1.45 26.07
CA GLU A 157 8.07 -2.45 25.02
C GLU A 157 8.90 -1.85 23.88
N VAL A 158 8.58 -0.62 23.44
CA VAL A 158 9.37 0.09 22.43
C VAL A 158 10.80 0.37 22.91
N HIS A 159 10.95 0.83 24.16
CA HIS A 159 12.26 1.03 24.79
C HIS A 159 13.07 -0.27 24.85
N LEU A 160 12.44 -1.39 25.24
CA LEU A 160 13.10 -2.69 25.29
C LEU A 160 13.61 -3.11 23.91
N LYS A 161 12.76 -3.01 22.87
CA LYS A 161 13.13 -3.42 21.52
C LYS A 161 14.22 -2.53 20.92
N TYR A 162 14.19 -1.23 21.23
CA TYR A 162 15.24 -0.31 20.84
C TYR A 162 16.56 -0.58 21.57
N ALA A 163 16.51 -0.92 22.87
CA ALA A 163 17.68 -1.29 23.64
C ALA A 163 18.39 -2.53 23.06
N MET A 164 17.62 -3.58 22.72
CA MET A 164 18.15 -4.78 22.05
C MET A 164 18.81 -4.45 20.70
N TYR A 165 18.19 -3.58 19.90
CA TYR A 165 18.78 -3.12 18.64
C TYR A 165 20.11 -2.39 18.86
N LEU A 166 20.20 -1.52 19.87
CA LEU A 166 21.42 -0.80 20.21
C LEU A 166 22.52 -1.73 20.76
N GLU A 167 22.16 -2.76 21.52
CA GLU A 167 23.07 -3.82 21.97
C GLU A 167 23.66 -4.57 20.78
N ASP A 168 22.82 -4.97 19.80
CA ASP A 168 23.27 -5.63 18.56
C ASP A 168 24.20 -4.73 17.72
N GLU A 169 23.99 -3.40 17.75
CA GLU A 169 24.91 -2.41 17.15
C GLU A 169 26.20 -2.16 17.96
N GLY A 170 26.33 -2.73 19.17
CA GLY A 170 27.46 -2.52 20.07
C GLY A 170 27.44 -1.17 20.81
N ARG A 171 26.31 -0.47 20.83
CA ARG A 171 26.11 0.83 21.49
C ARG A 171 25.63 0.66 22.93
N PHE A 172 26.41 -0.08 23.73
CA PHE A 172 26.05 -0.51 25.08
C PHE A 172 25.63 0.62 26.03
N GLU A 173 26.34 1.76 26.03
CA GLU A 173 26.00 2.90 26.90
C GLU A 173 24.59 3.47 26.60
N GLN A 174 24.16 3.38 25.34
CA GLN A 174 22.84 3.85 24.93
C GLN A 174 21.78 2.78 25.18
N ALA A 175 22.11 1.52 24.91
CA ALA A 175 21.26 0.38 25.23
C ALA A 175 20.91 0.34 26.72
N GLU A 176 21.89 0.56 27.61
CA GLU A 176 21.68 0.63 29.07
C GLU A 176 20.63 1.68 29.46
N LYS A 177 20.73 2.90 28.90
CA LYS A 177 19.76 3.98 29.17
C LYS A 177 18.35 3.58 28.74
N GLU A 178 18.23 2.87 27.62
CA GLU A 178 16.94 2.41 27.11
C GLU A 178 16.39 1.20 27.89
N PHE A 179 17.24 0.25 28.32
CA PHE A 179 16.84 -0.85 29.21
C PHE A 179 16.31 -0.34 30.56
N ILE A 180 16.93 0.70 31.13
CA ILE A 180 16.42 1.34 32.35
C ILE A 180 15.06 1.98 32.12
N LYS A 181 14.87 2.68 30.99
CA LYS A 181 13.56 3.27 30.62
C LYS A 181 12.48 2.21 30.38
N ALA A 182 12.88 1.01 29.96
CA ALA A 182 11.99 -0.14 29.79
C ALA A 182 11.62 -0.85 31.12
N ASP A 183 12.14 -0.39 32.27
CA ASP A 183 12.04 -1.07 33.58
C ASP A 183 12.69 -2.47 33.57
N LYS A 184 13.76 -2.62 32.78
CA LYS A 184 14.53 -3.85 32.56
C LYS A 184 16.00 -3.70 32.96
N PRO A 185 16.30 -3.36 34.23
CA PRO A 185 17.68 -3.13 34.68
C PRO A 185 18.52 -4.42 34.75
N LYS A 186 17.89 -5.59 34.83
CA LYS A 186 18.62 -6.87 34.84
C LYS A 186 19.23 -7.15 33.48
N GLU A 187 18.45 -6.93 32.43
CA GLU A 187 18.85 -7.07 31.04
C GLU A 187 20.05 -6.16 30.72
N ALA A 188 20.10 -4.94 31.28
CA ALA A 188 21.27 -4.06 31.16
C ALA A 188 22.53 -4.63 31.83
N ILE A 189 22.40 -5.30 32.97
CA ILE A 189 23.54 -5.92 33.67
C ILE A 189 24.02 -7.17 32.91
N ASP A 190 23.09 -7.99 32.44
CA ASP A 190 23.37 -9.21 31.68
C ASP A 190 24.11 -8.87 30.37
N MET A 191 23.71 -7.79 29.69
CA MET A 191 24.39 -7.24 28.51
C MET A 191 25.89 -7.00 28.76
N TYR A 192 26.25 -6.30 29.84
CA TYR A 192 27.67 -6.05 30.16
C TYR A 192 28.43 -7.29 30.61
N THR A 193 27.74 -8.25 31.21
CA THR A 193 28.34 -9.54 31.61
C THR A 193 28.73 -10.33 30.36
N HIS A 194 27.83 -10.43 29.37
CA HIS A 194 28.15 -11.05 28.08
C HIS A 194 29.25 -10.31 27.32
N GLN A 195 29.36 -8.99 27.46
CA GLN A 195 30.44 -8.22 26.84
C GLN A 195 31.84 -8.57 27.40
N GLN A 196 31.95 -8.90 28.69
CA GLN A 196 33.24 -9.19 29.34
C GLN A 196 33.68 -10.66 29.23
N ASP A 197 32.79 -11.56 28.81
CA ASP A 197 33.02 -13.01 28.70
C ASP A 197 33.44 -13.46 27.27
N TRP A 198 34.12 -12.61 26.49
CA TRP A 198 34.64 -12.94 25.15
C TRP A 198 36.04 -13.57 25.15
#